data_AF-A0A9D6M5Q3-F1
#
_entry.id   AF-A0A9D6M5Q3-F1
#
_cell.length_a   1.000
_cell.length_b   1.000
_cell.length_c   1.000
_cell.angle_alpha   90.00
_cell.angle_beta   90.00
_cell.angle_gamma   90.00
#
_symmetry.space_group_name_H-M   'P 1'
#
loop_
_entity.id
_entity.type
_entity.pdbx_description
1 polymer ?
#
loop_
_entity_poly.entity_id
_entity_poly.type
_entity_poly.pdbx_seq_one_letter_code
_entity_poly.pdbx_strand_id
1 'polypeptide(L)'
;MKIGIVWENGVSKWMSQMFEPLMDIPGTDITVFVGERNKFDVQEVKLQKQRLSHKEEALLGLSALPGSLARIIKAPYKKMDFYFNSLNKYLQDYDLVECHDSSRSLNTLAELKRRGAKFKLVVSYAENIPYRQIFDDKTNHIKHGSYEIIDHFIPWCDTIKKTMLLEGMT
;
A
#
# COMPACT_ATOMS: atom_id res chain seq x y z
N MET A 1 11.08 -14.13 7.39
CA MET A 1 10.62 -12.75 7.23
C MET A 1 9.55 -12.72 6.14
N LYS A 2 8.37 -12.18 6.44
CA LYS A 2 7.25 -12.07 5.49
C LYS A 2 7.12 -10.63 4.97
N ILE A 3 7.21 -10.49 3.65
CA ILE A 3 7.16 -9.21 2.93
C ILE A 3 5.91 -9.17 2.05
N GLY A 4 5.09 -8.14 2.23
CA GLY A 4 3.87 -7.90 1.46
C GLY A 4 4.06 -6.71 0.53
N ILE A 5 3.66 -6.84 -0.74
CA ILE A 5 3.73 -5.75 -1.72
C ILE A 5 2.33 -5.37 -2.16
N VAL A 6 1.94 -4.11 -1.97
CA VAL A 6 0.57 -3.62 -2.22
C VAL A 6 0.61 -2.37 -3.13
N TRP A 7 0.72 -2.59 -4.44
CA TRP A 7 0.83 -1.52 -5.46
C TRP A 7 -0.48 -1.25 -6.21
N GLU A 8 -1.60 -1.20 -5.48
CA GLU A 8 -2.95 -1.06 -6.01
C GLU A 8 -3.24 -1.93 -7.27
N ASN A 9 -3.57 -1.27 -8.38
CA ASN A 9 -3.91 -1.86 -9.68
C ASN A 9 -2.75 -1.71 -10.68
N GLY A 10 -1.54 -1.44 -10.19
CA GLY A 10 -0.32 -1.24 -10.97
C GLY A 10 0.61 -2.46 -11.00
N VAL A 11 0.18 -3.61 -10.47
CA VAL A 11 1.04 -4.79 -10.40
C VAL A 11 1.32 -5.31 -11.80
N SER A 12 2.60 -5.35 -12.18
CA SER A 12 3.06 -5.79 -13.50
C SER A 12 4.39 -6.53 -13.36
N LYS A 13 4.79 -7.27 -14.41
CA LYS A 13 6.11 -7.91 -14.47
C LYS A 13 7.25 -6.92 -14.27
N TRP A 14 7.20 -5.77 -14.95
CA TRP A 14 8.24 -4.76 -14.89
C TRP A 14 8.40 -4.21 -13.47
N MET A 15 7.29 -3.91 -12.79
CA MET A 15 7.32 -3.50 -11.40
C MET A 15 7.89 -4.59 -10.49
N SER A 16 7.44 -5.84 -10.65
CA SER A 16 7.86 -6.91 -9.75
C SER A 16 9.36 -7.24 -9.82
N GLN A 17 10.03 -6.91 -10.94
CA GLN A 17 11.44 -7.21 -11.15
C GLN A 17 12.35 -6.64 -10.05
N MET A 18 12.03 -5.46 -9.50
CA MET A 18 12.85 -4.86 -8.45
C MET A 18 12.82 -5.66 -7.13
N PHE A 19 11.82 -6.51 -6.95
CA PHE A 19 11.62 -7.32 -5.76
C PHE A 19 12.01 -8.79 -5.97
N GLU A 20 12.21 -9.23 -7.22
CA GLU A 20 12.68 -10.59 -7.53
C GLU A 20 13.98 -10.98 -6.80
N PRO A 21 14.99 -10.09 -6.62
CA PRO A 21 16.19 -10.43 -5.85
C PRO A 21 15.91 -10.83 -4.39
N LEU A 22 14.77 -10.43 -3.83
CA LEU A 22 14.39 -10.82 -2.46
C LEU A 22 14.02 -12.31 -2.36
N MET A 23 13.69 -12.95 -3.48
CA MET A 23 13.41 -14.39 -3.53
C MET A 23 14.64 -15.25 -3.23
N ASP A 24 15.83 -14.72 -3.50
CA ASP A 24 17.10 -15.43 -3.31
C ASP A 24 17.61 -15.34 -1.86
N ILE A 25 16.94 -14.56 -1.00
CA ILE A 25 17.32 -14.38 0.41
C ILE A 25 16.70 -15.50 1.26
N PRO A 26 17.51 -16.39 1.87
CA PRO A 26 16.99 -17.50 2.67
C PRO A 26 16.09 -17.04 3.81
N GLY A 27 14.94 -17.71 3.97
CA GLY A 27 13.97 -17.39 5.01
C GLY A 27 13.12 -16.14 4.74
N THR A 28 13.11 -15.62 3.50
CA THR A 28 12.25 -14.51 3.07
C THR A 28 11.08 -15.02 2.24
N ASP A 29 9.86 -14.75 2.69
CA ASP A 29 8.62 -15.04 1.95
C ASP A 29 8.06 -13.73 1.42
N ILE A 30 7.93 -13.61 0.10
CA ILE A 30 7.46 -12.39 -0.55
C ILE A 30 6.17 -12.63 -1.32
N THR A 31 5.14 -11.86 -0.99
CA THR A 31 3.82 -11.94 -1.62
C THR A 31 3.38 -10.59 -2.16
N VAL A 32 2.94 -10.59 -3.41
CA VAL A 32 2.33 -9.44 -4.06
C VAL A 32 0.80 -9.56 -3.98
N PHE A 33 0.16 -8.51 -3.47
CA PHE A 33 -1.28 -8.40 -3.37
C PHE A 33 -1.85 -7.76 -4.63
N VAL A 34 -2.68 -8.50 -5.36
CA VAL A 34 -3.18 -8.10 -6.67
C VAL A 34 -4.68 -7.88 -6.61
N GLY A 35 -5.10 -6.62 -6.79
CA GLY A 35 -6.51 -6.26 -6.90
C GLY A 35 -7.21 -6.92 -8.08
N GLU A 36 -8.51 -7.18 -7.95
CA GLU A 36 -9.35 -7.71 -9.04
C GLU A 36 -9.34 -6.82 -10.28
N ARG A 37 -9.21 -5.50 -10.08
CA ARG A 37 -9.13 -4.49 -11.15
C ARG A 37 -7.71 -4.11 -11.53
N ASN A 38 -6.74 -5.00 -11.31
CA ASN A 38 -5.37 -4.77 -11.73
C ASN A 38 -5.30 -4.53 -13.25
N LYS A 39 -4.53 -3.53 -13.67
CA LYS A 39 -4.51 -3.08 -15.08
C LYS A 39 -3.67 -3.96 -15.99
N PHE A 40 -2.70 -4.68 -15.43
CA PHE A 40 -1.74 -5.47 -16.19
C PHE A 40 -1.95 -6.96 -15.99
N ASP A 41 -1.50 -7.74 -16.97
CA ASP A 41 -1.36 -9.17 -16.78
C ASP A 41 -0.20 -9.45 -15.80
N VAL A 42 -0.44 -10.43 -14.92
CA VAL A 42 0.49 -10.83 -13.86
C VAL A 42 0.86 -12.31 -13.96
N GLN A 43 0.52 -12.99 -15.07
CA GLN A 43 0.95 -14.37 -15.31
C GLN A 43 2.47 -14.51 -15.24
N GLU A 44 3.21 -13.55 -15.81
CA GLU A 44 4.67 -13.57 -15.85
C GLU A 44 5.35 -13.02 -14.57
N VAL A 45 4.58 -12.57 -13.58
CA VAL A 45 5.13 -12.15 -12.28
C VAL A 45 5.57 -13.40 -11.53
N LYS A 46 6.87 -13.51 -11.20
CA LYS A 46 7.41 -14.70 -10.51
C LYS A 46 7.02 -14.79 -9.04
N LEU A 47 6.84 -13.65 -8.39
CA LEU A 47 6.50 -13.56 -6.97
C LEU A 47 5.17 -14.27 -6.67
N GLN A 48 5.02 -14.77 -5.44
CA GLN A 48 3.75 -15.30 -4.96
C GLN A 48 2.68 -14.21 -5.06
N LYS A 49 1.47 -14.58 -5.49
CA LYS A 49 0.37 -13.64 -5.72
C LYS A 49 -0.79 -13.96 -4.80
N GLN A 50 -1.19 -13.00 -3.97
CA GLN A 50 -2.45 -13.03 -3.25
C GLN A 50 -3.49 -12.20 -4.01
N ARG A 51 -4.53 -12.86 -4.54
CA ARG A 51 -5.61 -12.14 -5.23
C ARG A 51 -6.56 -11.51 -4.23
N LEU A 52 -6.96 -10.28 -4.50
CA LEU A 52 -7.92 -9.52 -3.70
C LEU A 52 -9.20 -9.32 -4.51
N SER A 53 -10.31 -9.92 -4.07
CA SER A 53 -11.60 -9.87 -4.77
C SER A 53 -12.62 -9.00 -4.04
N HIS A 54 -13.48 -8.32 -4.80
CA HIS A 54 -14.56 -7.51 -4.24
C HIS A 54 -15.56 -8.36 -3.46
N LYS A 55 -15.75 -9.62 -3.88
CA LYS A 55 -16.61 -10.57 -3.18
C LYS A 55 -16.08 -10.88 -1.77
N GLU A 56 -14.79 -11.19 -1.66
CA GLU A 56 -14.18 -11.45 -0.35
C GLU A 56 -14.18 -10.19 0.52
N GLU A 57 -13.82 -9.03 -0.05
CA GLU A 57 -13.83 -7.75 0.68
C GLU A 57 -15.21 -7.43 1.28
N ALA A 58 -16.29 -7.70 0.53
CA ALA A 58 -17.65 -7.51 1.01
C ALA A 58 -18.01 -8.51 2.12
N LEU A 59 -17.66 -9.79 1.96
CA LEU A 59 -17.93 -10.83 2.96
C LEU A 59 -17.22 -10.52 4.29
N LEU A 60 -15.94 -10.17 4.23
CA LEU A 60 -15.15 -9.78 5.41
C LEU A 60 -15.64 -8.46 6.01
N GLY A 61 -16.11 -7.53 5.15
CA GLY A 61 -16.72 -6.28 5.60
C GLY A 61 -17.99 -6.49 6.42
N LEU A 62 -18.81 -7.49 6.07
CA LEU A 62 -20.00 -7.87 6.83
C LEU A 62 -19.64 -8.51 8.18
N SER A 63 -18.61 -9.35 8.23
CA SER A 63 -18.17 -9.98 9.49
C SER A 63 -17.44 -9.01 10.43
N ALA A 64 -16.94 -7.88 9.93
CA ALA A 64 -16.24 -6.84 10.69
C ALA A 64 -17.13 -5.63 11.05
N LEU A 65 -18.46 -5.78 10.96
CA LEU A 65 -19.40 -4.78 11.44
C LEU A 65 -19.34 -4.65 12.98
N PRO A 66 -19.55 -3.44 13.54
CA PRO A 66 -19.88 -2.17 12.85
C PRO A 66 -18.67 -1.39 12.34
N GLY A 67 -17.44 -1.83 12.64
CA GLY A 67 -16.21 -1.06 12.38
C GLY A 67 -15.98 -0.72 10.91
N SER A 68 -16.30 -1.64 10.00
CA SER A 68 -16.11 -1.42 8.56
C SER A 68 -17.10 -0.42 7.97
N LEU A 69 -18.33 -0.35 8.50
CA LEU A 69 -19.32 0.63 8.06
C LEU A 69 -18.96 2.04 8.55
N ALA A 70 -18.56 2.17 9.83
CA ALA A 70 -18.14 3.45 10.39
C ALA A 70 -16.97 4.06 9.60
N ARG A 71 -16.03 3.23 9.12
CA ARG A 71 -14.92 3.67 8.25
C ARG A 71 -15.41 4.27 6.94
N ILE A 72 -16.36 3.61 6.27
CA ILE A 72 -16.87 4.07 4.97
C ILE A 72 -17.65 5.39 5.13
N ILE A 73 -18.46 5.50 6.18
CA ILE A 73 -19.27 6.70 6.45
C ILE A 73 -18.39 7.91 6.79
N LYS A 74 -17.32 7.71 7.56
CA LYS A 74 -16.40 8.77 7.98
C LYS A 74 -15.32 9.11 6.95
N ALA A 75 -15.29 8.43 5.81
CA ALA A 75 -14.26 8.66 4.80
C ALA A 75 -14.42 10.06 4.16
N PRO A 76 -13.38 10.91 4.16
CA PRO A 76 -13.48 12.27 3.64
C PRO A 76 -13.63 12.31 2.11
N TYR A 77 -13.21 11.25 1.42
CA TYR A 77 -13.34 11.11 -0.03
C TYR A 77 -13.89 9.74 -0.44
N LYS A 78 -14.40 9.65 -1.67
CA LYS A 78 -14.85 8.37 -2.24
C LYS A 78 -13.66 7.46 -2.53
N LYS A 79 -13.86 6.15 -2.31
CA LYS A 79 -12.88 5.10 -2.60
C LYS A 79 -11.53 5.38 -1.95
N MET A 80 -11.50 5.71 -0.66
CA MET A 80 -10.25 5.95 0.08
C MET A 80 -9.42 4.69 0.23
N ASP A 81 -10.09 3.55 0.34
CA ASP A 81 -9.43 2.30 0.68
C ASP A 81 -9.21 1.36 -0.50
N PHE A 82 -8.18 0.54 -0.34
CA PHE A 82 -7.81 -0.55 -1.22
C PHE A 82 -7.92 -1.88 -0.47
N TYR A 83 -9.05 -2.58 -0.60
CA TYR A 83 -9.29 -3.91 -0.01
C TYR A 83 -8.97 -4.00 1.50
N PHE A 84 -9.47 -3.04 2.28
CA PHE A 84 -9.16 -2.89 3.69
C PHE A 84 -9.40 -4.16 4.50
N ASN A 85 -10.55 -4.82 4.34
CA ASN A 85 -10.89 -5.98 5.16
C ASN A 85 -10.04 -7.19 4.78
N SER A 86 -9.82 -7.41 3.49
CA SER A 86 -8.91 -8.46 3.02
C SER A 86 -7.48 -8.23 3.48
N LEU A 87 -6.95 -7.02 3.36
CA LEU A 87 -5.60 -6.69 3.82
C LEU A 87 -5.48 -6.82 5.35
N ASN A 88 -6.48 -6.42 6.12
CA ASN A 88 -6.50 -6.62 7.58
C ASN A 88 -6.39 -8.10 7.97
N LYS A 89 -7.01 -9.00 7.20
CA LYS A 89 -6.93 -10.45 7.41
C LYS A 89 -5.56 -11.00 7.01
N TYR A 90 -5.06 -10.63 5.83
CA TYR A 90 -3.87 -11.27 5.27
C TYR A 90 -2.54 -10.74 5.80
N LEU A 91 -2.50 -9.49 6.28
CA LEU A 91 -1.26 -8.85 6.71
C LEU A 91 -0.95 -9.01 8.21
N GLN A 92 -1.70 -9.83 8.95
CA GLN A 92 -1.54 -9.95 10.42
C GLN A 92 -0.15 -10.41 10.84
N ASP A 93 0.43 -11.35 10.09
CA ASP A 93 1.74 -11.96 10.38
C ASP A 93 2.87 -11.43 9.50
N TYR A 94 2.66 -10.29 8.83
CA TYR A 94 3.68 -9.71 7.96
C TYR A 94 4.66 -8.86 8.78
N ASP A 95 5.95 -9.02 8.51
CA ASP A 95 7.00 -8.23 9.15
C ASP A 95 7.12 -6.86 8.48
N LEU A 96 6.99 -6.84 7.16
CA LEU A 96 7.15 -5.66 6.32
C LEU A 96 6.08 -5.63 5.24
N VAL A 97 5.51 -4.45 5.01
CA VAL A 97 4.61 -4.20 3.90
C VAL A 97 5.08 -2.97 3.16
N GLU A 98 5.24 -3.12 1.86
CA GLU A 98 5.68 -2.07 0.95
C GLU A 98 4.54 -1.67 0.01
N CYS A 99 4.43 -0.36 -0.25
CA CYS A 99 3.50 0.19 -1.22
C CYS A 99 4.05 1.42 -1.92
N HIS A 100 3.42 1.79 -3.04
CA HIS A 100 3.67 3.05 -3.72
C HIS A 100 3.09 4.25 -2.96
N ASP A 101 3.75 5.40 -3.06
CA ASP A 101 3.31 6.66 -2.48
C ASP A 101 1.95 7.14 -3.00
N SER A 102 1.31 7.99 -2.19
CA SER A 102 0.11 8.76 -2.56
C SER A 102 -1.07 7.92 -3.06
N SER A 103 -1.16 6.66 -2.63
CA SER A 103 -2.12 5.67 -3.11
C SER A 103 -3.18 5.31 -2.05
N ARG A 104 -4.33 4.81 -2.48
CA ARG A 104 -5.32 4.16 -1.60
C ARG A 104 -4.72 2.98 -0.83
N SER A 105 -3.72 2.29 -1.41
CA SER A 105 -2.94 1.28 -0.69
C SER A 105 -2.23 1.89 0.51
N LEU A 106 -1.54 3.01 0.33
CA LEU A 106 -0.92 3.75 1.43
C LEU A 106 -1.94 4.14 2.51
N ASN A 107 -3.07 4.72 2.12
CA ASN A 107 -4.13 5.08 3.06
C ASN A 107 -4.60 3.87 3.89
N THR A 108 -4.90 2.76 3.22
CA THR A 108 -5.37 1.54 3.87
C THR A 108 -4.32 0.96 4.81
N LEU A 109 -3.06 0.88 4.39
CA LEU A 109 -1.98 0.33 5.22
C LEU A 109 -1.70 1.22 6.44
N ALA A 110 -1.72 2.54 6.27
CA ALA A 110 -1.59 3.47 7.38
C ALA A 110 -2.73 3.29 8.39
N GLU A 111 -3.97 3.15 7.92
CA GLU A 111 -5.12 2.92 8.80
C GLU A 111 -5.07 1.57 9.53
N LEU A 112 -4.61 0.50 8.86
CA LEU A 112 -4.39 -0.79 9.51
C LEU A 112 -3.33 -0.69 10.62
N LYS A 113 -2.25 0.05 10.36
CA LYS A 113 -1.19 0.29 11.35
C LYS A 113 -1.68 1.13 12.54
N ARG A 114 -2.49 2.18 12.30
CA ARG A 114 -3.16 2.94 13.38
C ARG A 114 -4.05 2.04 14.25
N ARG A 115 -4.63 0.99 13.68
CA ARG A 115 -5.46 -0.01 14.38
C ARG A 115 -4.66 -1.13 15.05
N GLY A 116 -3.33 -1.05 15.03
CA GLY A 116 -2.46 -1.95 15.77
C GLY A 116 -1.78 -3.04 14.95
N ALA A 117 -1.91 -3.04 13.61
CA ALA A 117 -1.10 -3.91 12.76
C ALA A 117 0.40 -3.67 13.04
N LYS A 118 1.18 -4.76 13.08
CA LYS A 118 2.56 -4.74 13.59
C LYS A 118 3.64 -4.63 12.53
N PHE A 119 3.27 -4.74 11.25
CA PHE A 119 4.23 -4.63 10.15
C PHE A 119 4.93 -3.27 10.12
N LYS A 120 6.14 -3.26 9.58
CA LYS A 120 6.84 -2.06 9.12
C LYS A 120 6.28 -1.63 7.78
N LEU A 121 5.84 -0.37 7.69
CA LEU A 121 5.30 0.23 6.49
C LEU A 121 6.44 0.94 5.74
N VAL A 122 6.77 0.42 4.57
CA VAL A 122 7.77 0.99 3.66
C VAL A 122 7.06 1.60 2.46
N VAL A 123 7.45 2.80 2.08
CA VAL A 123 6.82 3.50 0.96
C VAL A 123 7.85 3.81 -0.12
N SER A 124 7.67 3.18 -1.28
CA SER A 124 8.38 3.56 -2.50
C SER A 124 7.81 4.86 -3.02
N TYR A 125 8.65 5.89 -3.05
CA TYR A 125 8.23 7.24 -3.33
C TYR A 125 8.73 7.68 -4.71
N ALA A 126 7.79 7.83 -5.64
CA ALA A 126 8.06 8.16 -7.04
C ALA A 126 7.64 9.59 -7.41
N GLU A 127 6.80 10.25 -6.61
CA GLU A 127 6.30 11.57 -6.99
C GLU A 127 7.37 12.66 -6.86
N ASN A 128 7.75 13.25 -7.99
CA ASN A 128 8.70 14.37 -8.05
C ASN A 128 8.02 15.74 -8.27
N ILE A 129 6.69 15.79 -8.32
CA ILE A 129 5.95 16.99 -8.73
C ILE A 129 5.30 17.67 -7.50
N PRO A 130 5.93 18.70 -6.92
CA PRO A 130 5.34 19.45 -5.80
C PRO A 130 3.97 20.07 -6.12
N TYR A 131 3.65 20.27 -7.40
CA TYR A 131 2.41 20.91 -7.83
C TYR A 131 1.22 19.96 -8.04
N ARG A 132 1.42 18.64 -8.17
CA ARG A 132 0.29 17.72 -8.39
C ARG A 132 -0.67 17.73 -7.19
N GLN A 133 -0.11 17.88 -5.99
CA GLN A 133 -0.84 17.93 -4.72
C GLN A 133 -1.75 19.16 -4.60
N ILE A 134 -1.44 20.26 -5.31
CA ILE A 134 -2.28 21.46 -5.35
C ILE A 134 -3.59 21.18 -6.10
N PHE A 135 -3.60 20.20 -7.00
CA PHE A 135 -4.73 19.89 -7.87
C PHE A 135 -5.43 18.57 -7.50
N ASP A 136 -4.99 17.88 -6.45
CA ASP A 136 -5.56 16.61 -6.01
C ASP A 136 -5.61 16.51 -4.47
N ASP A 137 -6.66 17.10 -3.89
CA ASP A 137 -6.89 17.16 -2.44
C ASP A 137 -6.90 15.78 -1.78
N LYS A 138 -7.41 14.76 -2.48
CA LYS A 138 -7.49 13.41 -1.93
C LYS A 138 -6.10 12.81 -1.77
N THR A 139 -5.30 12.89 -2.82
CA THR A 139 -3.91 12.41 -2.84
C THR A 139 -3.09 13.15 -1.77
N ASN A 140 -3.29 14.47 -1.67
CA ASN A 140 -2.67 15.30 -0.65
C ASN A 140 -3.08 14.88 0.79
N HIS A 141 -4.37 14.61 1.01
CA HIS A 141 -4.89 14.12 2.28
C HIS A 141 -4.28 12.77 2.68
N ILE A 142 -4.24 11.80 1.75
CA ILE A 142 -3.65 10.48 1.99
C ILE A 142 -2.18 10.61 2.40
N LYS A 143 -1.43 11.39 1.62
CA LYS A 143 0.00 11.60 1.77
C LYS A 143 0.32 12.16 3.16
N HIS A 144 -0.14 13.37 3.46
CA HIS A 144 0.16 14.03 4.74
C HIS A 144 -0.44 13.30 5.94
N GLY A 145 -1.62 12.70 5.78
CA GLY A 145 -2.23 11.90 6.84
C GLY A 145 -1.42 10.66 7.20
N SER A 146 -0.60 10.14 6.29
CA SER A 146 0.12 8.88 6.47
C SER A 146 1.59 9.03 6.88
N TYR A 147 2.17 10.22 6.77
CA TYR A 147 3.61 10.45 6.99
C TYR A 147 4.15 9.92 8.32
N GLU A 148 3.49 10.24 9.43
CA GLU A 148 3.93 9.82 10.77
C GLU A 148 3.80 8.30 11.00
N ILE A 149 3.07 7.60 10.13
CA ILE A 149 2.81 6.15 10.23
C ILE A 149 3.83 5.34 9.42
N ILE A 150 4.52 5.97 8.47
CA ILE A 150 5.50 5.32 7.58
C ILE A 150 6.81 5.12 8.35
N ASP A 151 7.33 3.89 8.40
CA ASP A 151 8.60 3.60 9.09
C ASP A 151 9.81 3.87 8.19
N HIS A 152 9.64 3.78 6.87
CA HIS A 152 10.74 3.99 5.93
C HIS A 152 10.25 4.46 4.57
N PHE A 153 11.00 5.39 3.98
CA PHE A 153 10.80 5.87 2.63
C PHE A 153 11.91 5.37 1.71
N ILE A 154 11.54 4.88 0.53
CA ILE A 154 12.46 4.52 -0.55
C ILE A 154 12.27 5.55 -1.67
N PRO A 155 13.04 6.64 -1.70
CA PRO A 155 12.98 7.61 -2.79
C PRO A 155 13.54 6.98 -4.07
N TRP A 156 12.85 7.15 -5.20
CA TRP A 156 13.30 6.58 -6.48
C TRP A 156 14.55 7.28 -7.05
N CYS A 157 14.80 8.53 -6.65
CA CYS A 157 15.99 9.27 -7.04
C CYS A 157 16.37 10.36 -6.03
N ASP A 158 17.59 10.89 -6.15
CA ASP A 158 18.09 11.94 -5.26
C ASP A 158 17.26 13.22 -5.28
N THR A 159 16.68 13.56 -6.43
CA THR A 159 15.81 14.74 -6.54
C THR A 159 14.56 14.58 -5.67
N ILE A 160 13.94 13.39 -5.69
CA ILE A 160 12.79 13.07 -4.84
C ILE A 160 13.22 13.14 -3.37
N LYS A 161 14.35 12.52 -3.01
CA LYS A 161 14.89 12.59 -1.65
C LYS A 161 15.05 14.03 -1.17
N LYS A 162 15.61 14.92 -2.00
CA LYS A 162 15.76 16.35 -1.67
C LYS A 162 14.41 17.03 -1.46
N THR A 163 13.43 16.75 -2.31
CA THR A 163 12.07 17.30 -2.16
C THR A 163 11.41 16.82 -0.86
N MET A 164 11.54 15.54 -0.53
CA MET A 164 11.02 14.99 0.74
C MET A 164 11.66 15.66 1.96
N LEU A 165 12.97 15.89 1.93
CA LEU A 165 13.68 16.63 2.98
C LEU A 165 13.17 18.08 3.10
N LEU A 166 12.84 18.75 1.99
CA LEU A 166 12.25 20.09 1.99
C LEU A 166 10.83 20.10 2.58
N GLU A 167 10.08 19.00 2.45
CA GLU A 167 8.76 18.82 3.09
C GLU A 167 8.87 18.44 4.58
N GLY A 168 10.08 18.35 5.14
CA GLY A 168 10.31 18.03 6.56
C GLY A 168 10.30 16.54 6.87
N MET A 169 10.39 15.68 5.87
CA MET A 169 10.47 14.23 6.04
C MET A 169 11.92 13.84 6.36
N THR A 170 12.16 13.19 7.49
CA THR A 170 13.50 12.79 7.97
C THR A 170 13.65 11.29 8.10
#